data_AF-A0A9N8DSS7-F1
#
_entry.id   AF-A0A9N8DSS7-F1
#
_cell.length_a   1.000
_cell.length_b   1.000
_cell.length_c   1.000
_cell.angle_alpha   90.00
_cell.angle_beta   90.00
_cell.angle_gamma   90.00
#
_symmetry.space_group_name_H-M   'P 1'
#
loop_
_entity.id
_entity.type
_entity.pdbx_description
1 polymer ?
#
loop_
_entity_poly.entity_id
_entity_poly.type
_entity_poly.pdbx_seq_one_letter_code
_entity_poly.pdbx_strand_id
1 'polypeptide(L)'
;MKNLQVGDKVLTGNKNTPYQPVYSFGHRHEHLEGTFFQIHTADKAPLEMTGSHLMFIVDDENKLQTVRADAVKVGDHVVKSRDDGVMLPSTVTEITTIRKKGMYMPLTPDGTIVVDGIVASTYVSIQDQAPAVVENSKLFPFLTEQRILHWFLSPYRMLCLGVSSNACQFLESRDEEGIHFWLVAGRKLAEFANGQGFLVQVLLIGIPVFLVFALVNLLEVLLGGPALAPFVCFATTVFGGWIVNNLQRRRMRRENNETKKLE
;
A
#
# COMPACT_ATOMS: atom_id res chain seq x y z
N MET A 1 8.99 -5.64 -16.34
CA MET A 1 8.62 -4.34 -15.72
C MET A 1 9.00 -3.10 -16.52
N LYS A 2 10.15 -3.02 -17.19
CA LYS A 2 10.65 -1.80 -17.88
C LYS A 2 9.61 -1.00 -18.70
N ASN A 3 8.78 -1.68 -19.48
CA ASN A 3 7.83 -1.02 -20.39
C ASN A 3 6.47 -0.71 -19.75
N LEU A 4 6.27 -1.07 -18.48
CA LEU A 4 5.00 -0.88 -17.77
C LEU A 4 4.74 0.62 -17.54
N GLN A 5 3.49 1.03 -17.74
CA GLN A 5 3.04 2.41 -17.59
C GLN A 5 1.92 2.53 -16.55
N VAL A 6 1.77 3.74 -16.00
CA VAL A 6 0.60 4.06 -15.16
C VAL A 6 -0.66 3.94 -16.03
N GLY A 7 -1.68 3.26 -15.51
CA GLY A 7 -2.91 2.95 -16.22
C GLY A 7 -2.95 1.55 -16.83
N ASP A 8 -1.80 0.91 -17.07
CA ASP A 8 -1.74 -0.47 -17.55
C ASP A 8 -2.40 -1.39 -16.53
N LYS A 9 -3.27 -2.30 -16.99
CA LYS A 9 -3.90 -3.31 -16.13
C LYS A 9 -3.01 -4.54 -16.06
N VAL A 10 -2.63 -4.91 -14.83
CA VAL A 10 -1.80 -6.07 -14.53
C VAL A 10 -2.60 -7.09 -13.73
N LEU A 11 -2.23 -8.35 -13.86
CA LEU A 11 -2.79 -9.42 -13.04
C LEU A 11 -2.34 -9.21 -11.58
N THR A 12 -3.27 -9.29 -10.63
CA THR A 12 -3.04 -9.14 -9.19
C THR A 12 -3.52 -10.38 -8.44
N GLY A 13 -3.31 -10.36 -7.12
CA GLY A 13 -3.76 -11.39 -6.21
C GLY A 13 -5.25 -11.33 -5.84
N ASN A 14 -6.05 -10.46 -6.47
CA ASN A 14 -7.47 -10.35 -6.17
C ASN A 14 -8.31 -11.27 -7.05
N LYS A 15 -8.94 -12.29 -6.45
CA LYS A 15 -9.79 -13.25 -7.17
C LYS A 15 -11.04 -12.63 -7.81
N ASN A 16 -11.59 -11.58 -7.20
CA ASN A 16 -12.82 -10.93 -7.68
C ASN A 16 -12.54 -9.91 -8.78
N THR A 17 -11.35 -9.31 -8.76
CA THR A 17 -10.93 -8.30 -9.75
C THR A 17 -9.47 -8.56 -10.10
N PRO A 18 -9.20 -9.59 -10.91
CA PRO A 18 -7.84 -10.08 -11.15
C PRO A 18 -6.98 -9.07 -11.91
N TYR A 19 -7.57 -8.21 -12.73
CA TYR A 19 -6.83 -7.18 -13.46
C TYR A 19 -7.08 -5.80 -12.88
N GLN A 20 -6.04 -5.18 -12.32
CA GLN A 20 -6.12 -3.85 -11.73
C GLN A 20 -5.10 -2.90 -12.37
N PRO A 21 -5.39 -1.59 -12.44
CA PRO A 21 -4.46 -0.62 -13.02
C PRO A 21 -3.24 -0.43 -12.12
N VAL A 22 -2.07 -0.24 -12.72
CA VAL A 22 -0.93 0.38 -12.04
C VAL A 22 -1.28 1.86 -11.84
N TYR A 23 -1.42 2.31 -10.60
CA TYR A 23 -1.84 3.69 -10.32
C TYR A 23 -0.65 4.65 -10.12
N SER A 24 0.53 4.11 -9.81
CA SER A 24 1.79 4.86 -9.64
C SER A 24 2.98 3.88 -9.59
N PHE A 25 4.20 4.41 -9.56
CA PHE A 25 5.41 3.66 -9.25
C PHE A 25 6.04 4.20 -7.96
N GLY A 26 6.15 3.36 -6.94
CA GLY A 26 6.83 3.75 -5.70
C GLY A 26 8.35 3.87 -5.86
N HIS A 27 8.94 3.12 -6.79
CA HIS A 27 10.34 3.23 -7.20
C HIS A 27 10.43 2.98 -8.71
N ARG A 28 11.15 3.83 -9.43
CA ARG A 28 11.47 3.60 -10.85
C ARG A 28 12.83 4.21 -11.17
N HIS A 29 13.82 3.37 -11.42
CA HIS A 29 15.15 3.81 -11.85
C HIS A 29 15.77 2.80 -12.83
N GLU A 30 15.78 3.14 -14.12
CA GLU A 30 16.10 2.18 -15.20
C GLU A 30 17.58 1.75 -15.25
N HIS A 31 18.47 2.59 -14.75
CA HIS A 31 19.92 2.37 -14.82
C HIS A 31 20.58 1.95 -13.50
N LEU A 32 19.80 1.92 -12.40
CA LEU A 32 20.33 1.54 -11.10
C LEU A 32 20.56 0.04 -11.09
N GLU A 33 21.79 -0.38 -10.77
CA GLU A 33 22.14 -1.79 -10.65
C GLU A 33 21.85 -2.25 -9.22
N GLY A 34 21.23 -3.42 -9.10
CA GLY A 34 20.90 -4.05 -7.82
C GLY A 34 21.12 -5.56 -7.85
N THR A 35 21.22 -6.15 -6.66
CA THR A 35 21.18 -7.60 -6.49
C THR A 35 19.73 -8.07 -6.39
N PHE A 36 19.37 -9.03 -7.22
CA PHE A 36 18.06 -9.67 -7.25
C PHE A 36 18.20 -11.13 -6.80
N PHE A 37 17.29 -11.56 -5.94
CA PHE A 37 17.07 -12.97 -5.64
C PHE A 37 16.21 -13.56 -6.75
N GLN A 38 16.61 -14.72 -7.25
CA GLN A 38 15.81 -15.51 -8.18
C GLN A 38 15.17 -16.65 -7.40
N ILE A 39 13.85 -16.57 -7.23
CA ILE A 39 13.07 -17.60 -6.53
C ILE A 39 12.54 -18.57 -7.58
N HIS A 40 13.13 -19.76 -7.64
CA HIS A 40 12.74 -20.80 -8.60
C HIS A 40 11.63 -21.67 -8.03
N THR A 41 10.64 -21.96 -8.87
CA THR A 41 9.58 -22.93 -8.61
C THR A 41 9.42 -23.85 -9.81
N ALA A 42 8.66 -24.94 -9.66
CA ALA A 42 8.48 -25.90 -10.74
C ALA A 42 7.99 -25.24 -12.06
N ASP A 43 8.74 -25.54 -13.13
CA ASP A 43 8.40 -25.36 -14.54
C ASP A 43 8.03 -23.92 -14.99
N LYS A 44 8.60 -22.89 -14.35
CA LYS A 44 8.48 -21.49 -14.81
C LYS A 44 9.78 -20.71 -14.65
N ALA A 45 9.85 -19.55 -15.32
CA ALA A 45 10.90 -18.58 -15.07
C ALA A 45 10.90 -18.17 -13.58
N PRO A 46 12.08 -17.95 -12.97
CA PRO A 46 12.14 -17.55 -11.57
C PRO A 46 11.57 -16.14 -11.38
N LEU A 47 10.92 -15.91 -10.25
CA LEU A 47 10.60 -14.56 -9.82
C LEU A 47 11.88 -13.86 -9.39
N GLU A 48 12.15 -12.70 -9.99
CA GLU A 48 13.31 -11.88 -9.67
C GLU A 48 12.88 -10.63 -8.87
N MET A 49 13.38 -10.47 -7.66
CA MET A 49 13.11 -9.30 -6.82
C MET A 49 14.27 -8.99 -5.86
N THR A 50 14.34 -7.76 -5.36
CA THR A 50 15.36 -7.41 -4.36
C THR A 50 15.10 -8.12 -3.03
N GLY A 51 16.16 -8.33 -2.24
CA GLY A 51 16.06 -9.03 -0.95
C GLY A 51 15.02 -8.43 0.01
N SER A 52 14.95 -7.10 0.06
CA SER A 52 14.00 -6.37 0.91
C SER A 52 12.56 -6.38 0.39
N HIS A 53 12.29 -6.82 -0.83
CA HIS A 53 10.96 -6.79 -1.41
C HIS A 53 10.06 -7.82 -0.71
N LEU A 54 8.83 -7.42 -0.35
CA LEU A 54 7.88 -8.31 0.30
C LEU A 54 7.26 -9.28 -0.71
N MET A 55 7.04 -10.51 -0.29
CA MET A 55 6.31 -11.54 -1.02
C MET A 55 5.49 -12.42 -0.08
N PHE A 56 4.68 -13.30 -0.65
CA PHE A 56 3.78 -14.14 0.11
C PHE A 56 4.21 -15.60 0.09
N ILE A 57 4.26 -16.19 1.28
CA ILE A 57 4.41 -17.63 1.46
C ILE A 57 3.18 -18.18 2.19
N VAL A 58 2.96 -19.48 2.07
CA VAL A 58 1.95 -20.25 2.79
C VAL A 58 2.68 -21.11 3.80
N ASP A 59 2.33 -20.98 5.07
CA ASP A 59 2.88 -21.83 6.12
C ASP A 59 2.19 -23.21 6.18
N ASP A 60 2.71 -24.09 7.04
CA ASP A 60 2.19 -25.46 7.21
C ASP A 60 0.72 -25.51 7.68
N GLU A 61 0.21 -24.40 8.24
CA GLU A 61 -1.19 -24.25 8.65
C GLU A 61 -2.08 -23.68 7.53
N ASN A 62 -1.57 -23.60 6.30
CA ASN A 62 -2.20 -22.96 5.15
C ASN A 62 -2.54 -21.46 5.35
N LYS A 63 -1.80 -20.76 6.22
CA LYS A 63 -1.97 -19.32 6.41
C LYS A 63 -1.01 -18.54 5.53
N LEU A 64 -1.53 -17.46 4.97
CA LEU A 64 -0.75 -16.54 4.16
C LEU A 64 0.14 -15.69 5.07
N GLN A 65 1.45 -15.78 4.87
CA GLN A 65 2.45 -14.96 5.54
C GLN A 65 3.08 -13.99 4.55
N THR A 66 3.45 -12.80 5.04
CA THR A 66 4.25 -11.85 4.27
C THR A 66 5.69 -11.91 4.78
N VAL A 67 6.64 -12.12 3.87
CA VAL A 67 8.06 -12.23 4.17
C VAL A 67 8.87 -11.40 3.18
N ARG A 68 10.10 -11.05 3.55
CA ARG A 68 11.10 -10.52 2.62
C ARG A 68 11.60 -11.63 1.70
N ALA A 69 11.98 -11.28 0.48
CA ALA A 69 12.55 -12.24 -0.46
C ALA A 69 13.86 -12.87 0.03
N ASP A 70 14.69 -12.12 0.77
CA ASP A 70 15.93 -12.63 1.38
C ASP A 70 15.72 -13.51 2.62
N ALA A 71 14.49 -13.61 3.13
CA ALA A 71 14.12 -14.50 4.23
C ALA A 71 13.53 -15.83 3.75
N VAL A 72 13.22 -15.96 2.45
CA VAL A 72 12.69 -17.18 1.85
C VAL A 72 13.74 -18.27 1.79
N LYS A 73 13.32 -19.52 1.98
CA LYS A 73 14.15 -20.71 1.96
C LYS A 73 13.66 -21.72 0.94
N VAL A 74 14.58 -22.54 0.44
CA VAL A 74 14.23 -23.74 -0.33
C VAL A 74 13.33 -24.63 0.55
N GLY A 75 12.21 -25.07 -0.02
CA GLY A 75 11.16 -25.78 0.71
C GLY A 75 9.95 -24.92 1.08
N ASP A 76 10.10 -23.59 1.17
CA ASP A 76 8.96 -22.71 1.42
C ASP A 76 7.94 -22.79 0.28
N HIS A 77 6.67 -22.49 0.59
CA HIS A 77 5.59 -22.53 -0.40
C HIS A 77 5.15 -21.12 -0.79
N VAL A 78 5.51 -20.67 -2.00
CA VAL A 78 5.05 -19.37 -2.54
C VAL A 78 3.65 -19.48 -3.13
N VAL A 79 2.97 -18.34 -3.30
CA VAL A 79 1.64 -18.31 -3.92
C VAL A 79 1.75 -18.18 -5.43
N LYS A 80 1.40 -19.23 -6.17
CA LYS A 80 1.34 -19.24 -7.63
C LYS A 80 -0.06 -18.85 -8.09
N SER A 81 -0.16 -17.99 -9.11
CA SER A 81 -1.40 -17.71 -9.82
C SER A 81 -1.51 -18.61 -11.05
N ARG A 82 -2.62 -19.33 -11.19
CA ARG A 82 -3.00 -20.04 -12.41
C ARG A 82 -3.71 -19.12 -13.39
N ASP A 83 -3.78 -19.56 -14.65
CA ASP A 83 -4.39 -18.79 -15.74
C ASP A 83 -5.90 -18.53 -15.53
N ASP A 84 -6.55 -19.32 -14.66
CA ASP A 84 -7.95 -19.15 -14.22
C ASP A 84 -8.09 -18.25 -12.97
N GLY A 85 -7.00 -17.64 -12.50
CA GLY A 85 -6.96 -16.80 -11.30
C GLY A 85 -6.93 -17.58 -9.98
N VAL A 86 -6.87 -18.92 -10.04
CA VAL A 86 -6.75 -19.75 -8.83
C VAL A 86 -5.35 -19.65 -8.26
N MET A 87 -5.28 -19.40 -6.96
CA MET A 87 -4.03 -19.36 -6.20
C MET A 87 -3.71 -20.71 -5.60
N LEU A 88 -2.50 -21.21 -5.83
CA LEU A 88 -2.03 -22.48 -5.29
C LEU A 88 -0.64 -22.33 -4.68
N PRO A 89 -0.34 -23.01 -3.57
CA PRO A 89 1.02 -23.12 -3.08
C PRO A 89 1.94 -23.79 -4.11
N SER A 90 3.16 -23.28 -4.25
CA SER A 90 4.21 -23.86 -5.08
C SER A 90 5.52 -23.86 -4.32
N THR A 91 6.20 -25.00 -4.27
CA THR A 91 7.46 -25.14 -3.51
C THR A 91 8.60 -24.40 -4.20
N VAL A 92 9.39 -23.67 -3.40
CA VAL A 92 10.67 -23.10 -3.82
C VAL A 92 11.69 -24.22 -3.92
N THR A 93 12.23 -24.41 -5.12
CA THR A 93 13.18 -25.50 -5.42
C THR A 93 14.63 -25.04 -5.37
N GLU A 94 14.87 -23.75 -5.66
CA GLU A 94 16.21 -23.17 -5.71
C GLU A 94 16.12 -21.66 -5.48
N ILE A 95 17.16 -21.09 -4.86
CA ILE A 95 17.34 -19.66 -4.70
C ILE A 95 18.74 -19.30 -5.17
N THR A 96 18.82 -18.46 -6.20
CA THR A 96 20.09 -17.89 -6.69
C THR A 96 20.05 -16.37 -6.61
N THR A 97 21.18 -15.72 -6.90
CA THR A 97 21.23 -14.26 -6.99
C THR A 97 21.87 -13.82 -8.30
N ILE A 98 21.40 -12.69 -8.82
CA ILE A 98 21.93 -12.06 -10.03
C ILE A 98 22.05 -10.55 -9.83
N ARG A 99 22.91 -9.90 -10.60
CA ARG A 99 22.94 -8.44 -10.70
C ARG A 99 22.26 -8.00 -11.98
N LYS A 100 21.35 -7.03 -11.87
CA LYS A 100 20.61 -6.46 -12.99
C LYS A 100 20.44 -4.96 -12.81
N LYS A 101 20.30 -4.26 -13.94
CA LYS A 101 19.87 -2.86 -13.98
C LYS A 101 18.35 -2.77 -14.05
N GLY A 102 17.82 -1.75 -13.41
CA GLY A 102 16.41 -1.40 -13.47
C GLY A 102 15.67 -1.82 -12.21
N MET A 103 15.26 -0.83 -11.44
CA MET A 103 14.47 -1.01 -10.22
C MET A 103 13.06 -0.49 -10.47
N TYR A 104 12.05 -1.32 -10.22
CA TYR A 104 10.65 -0.98 -10.50
C TYR A 104 9.77 -1.51 -9.37
N MET A 105 8.94 -0.63 -8.81
CA MET A 105 7.94 -0.97 -7.80
C MET A 105 6.57 -0.40 -8.24
N PRO A 106 5.88 -1.05 -9.20
CA PRO A 106 4.56 -0.63 -9.65
C PRO A 106 3.55 -0.85 -8.52
N LEU A 107 2.71 0.15 -8.26
CA LEU A 107 1.71 0.10 -7.20
C LEU A 107 0.34 -0.22 -7.79
N THR A 108 -0.33 -1.22 -7.21
CA THR A 108 -1.68 -1.66 -7.60
C THR A 108 -2.68 -1.41 -6.45
N PRO A 109 -3.99 -1.26 -6.74
CA PRO A 109 -5.00 -0.93 -5.74
C PRO A 109 -5.04 -1.89 -4.55
N ASP A 110 -4.88 -3.20 -4.78
CA ASP A 110 -4.89 -4.21 -3.72
C ASP A 110 -3.52 -4.47 -3.07
N GLY A 111 -2.46 -3.82 -3.57
CA GLY A 111 -1.09 -3.96 -3.05
C GLY A 111 -0.39 -5.27 -3.45
N THR A 112 -0.89 -5.94 -4.50
CA THR A 112 -0.33 -7.19 -5.02
C THR A 112 -0.17 -7.17 -6.53
N ILE A 113 0.75 -7.97 -7.05
CA ILE A 113 1.00 -8.11 -8.48
C ILE A 113 1.44 -9.55 -8.78
N VAL A 114 1.05 -10.08 -9.94
CA VAL A 114 1.54 -11.37 -10.42
C VAL A 114 2.68 -11.15 -11.40
N VAL A 115 3.84 -11.72 -11.08
CA VAL A 115 5.06 -11.63 -11.89
C VAL A 115 5.60 -13.03 -12.10
N ASP A 116 5.81 -13.40 -13.36
CA ASP A 116 6.27 -14.76 -13.74
C ASP A 116 5.40 -15.89 -13.15
N GLY A 117 4.12 -15.59 -12.91
CA GLY A 117 3.12 -16.52 -12.36
C GLY A 117 3.12 -16.62 -10.83
N ILE A 118 3.92 -15.83 -10.12
CA ILE A 118 3.97 -15.79 -8.65
C ILE A 118 3.34 -14.49 -8.15
N VAL A 119 2.50 -14.58 -7.13
CA VAL A 119 1.88 -13.42 -6.47
C VAL A 119 2.90 -12.80 -5.52
N ALA A 120 3.21 -11.53 -5.75
CA ALA A 120 4.12 -10.74 -4.94
C ALA A 120 3.40 -9.52 -4.36
N SER A 121 3.97 -8.96 -3.29
CA SER A 121 3.56 -7.62 -2.83
C SER A 121 4.04 -6.57 -3.81
N THR A 122 3.39 -5.41 -3.85
CA THR A 122 3.92 -4.19 -4.48
C THR A 122 4.71 -3.31 -3.52
N TYR A 123 5.09 -3.84 -2.35
CA TYR A 123 5.77 -3.10 -1.29
C TYR A 123 7.10 -3.73 -0.90
N VAL A 124 7.98 -2.90 -0.36
CA VAL A 124 9.32 -3.27 0.12
C VAL A 124 9.36 -3.06 1.64
N SER A 125 10.03 -3.98 2.34
CA SER A 125 10.23 -3.92 3.78
C SER A 125 11.01 -2.68 4.17
N ILE A 126 10.67 -2.10 5.32
CA ILE A 126 11.41 -0.99 5.93
C ILE A 126 12.45 -1.49 6.94
N GLN A 127 12.61 -2.80 7.09
CA GLN A 127 13.44 -3.40 8.13
C GLN A 127 14.92 -2.98 8.04
N ASP A 128 15.43 -2.69 6.84
CA ASP A 128 16.82 -2.24 6.67
C ASP A 128 17.03 -0.83 7.25
N GLN A 129 16.00 0.02 7.23
CA GLN A 129 16.05 1.40 7.71
C GLN A 129 15.55 1.55 9.15
N ALA A 130 14.56 0.72 9.54
CA ALA A 130 13.85 0.83 10.80
C ALA A 130 13.61 -0.55 11.46
N PRO A 131 14.67 -1.32 11.79
CA PRO A 131 14.53 -2.68 12.31
C PRO A 131 13.73 -2.74 13.62
N ALA A 132 13.90 -1.79 14.54
CA ALA A 132 13.13 -1.76 15.80
C ALA A 132 11.64 -1.49 15.55
N VAL A 133 11.29 -0.76 14.50
CA VAL A 133 9.88 -0.56 14.10
C VAL A 133 9.27 -1.88 13.64
N VAL A 134 9.97 -2.60 12.78
CA VAL A 134 9.51 -3.91 12.28
C VAL A 134 9.44 -4.93 13.41
N GLU A 135 10.47 -5.04 14.25
CA GLU A 135 10.46 -5.99 15.37
C GLU A 135 9.35 -5.68 16.39
N ASN A 136 9.17 -4.42 16.78
CA ASN A 136 8.12 -4.05 17.73
C ASN A 136 6.71 -4.23 17.14
N SER A 137 6.54 -4.15 15.81
CA SER A 137 5.26 -4.44 15.15
C SER A 137 4.83 -5.89 15.31
N LYS A 138 5.76 -6.83 15.50
CA LYS A 138 5.46 -8.26 15.72
C LYS A 138 4.72 -8.54 17.03
N LEU A 139 4.74 -7.61 17.99
CA LEU A 139 3.89 -7.66 19.19
C LEU A 139 2.39 -7.62 18.86
N PHE A 140 2.06 -7.16 17.65
CA PHE A 140 0.71 -7.06 17.12
C PHE A 140 0.63 -7.88 15.82
N PRO A 141 0.44 -9.22 15.87
CA PRO A 141 0.54 -10.08 14.68
C PRO A 141 -0.39 -9.71 13.52
N PHE A 142 -1.46 -8.97 13.80
CA PHE A 142 -2.35 -8.45 12.77
C PHE A 142 -1.75 -7.28 11.96
N LEU A 143 -0.59 -6.72 12.37
CA LEU A 143 0.11 -5.59 11.77
C LEU A 143 1.33 -6.03 10.98
N THR A 144 1.12 -6.84 9.94
CA THR A 144 2.19 -7.18 9.01
C THR A 144 2.68 -5.92 8.27
N GLU A 145 3.94 -5.92 7.83
CA GLU A 145 4.48 -4.82 7.01
C GLU A 145 3.60 -4.57 5.77
N GLN A 146 3.10 -5.63 5.12
CA GLN A 146 2.13 -5.52 4.02
C GLN A 146 0.95 -4.62 4.39
N ARG A 147 0.33 -4.85 5.55
CA ARG A 147 -0.87 -4.12 5.99
C ARG A 147 -0.53 -2.68 6.35
N ILE A 148 0.55 -2.47 7.10
CA ILE A 148 1.00 -1.13 7.49
C ILE A 148 1.26 -0.27 6.25
N LEU A 149 2.04 -0.79 5.29
CA LEU A 149 2.37 -0.06 4.06
C LEU A 149 1.15 0.16 3.17
N HIS A 150 0.25 -0.83 3.10
CA HIS A 150 -1.01 -0.70 2.35
C HIS A 150 -1.91 0.41 2.90
N TRP A 151 -2.01 0.50 4.24
CA TRP A 151 -2.79 1.52 4.93
C TRP A 151 -2.15 2.90 4.81
N PHE A 152 -0.83 2.98 5.00
CA PHE A 152 -0.05 4.18 4.81
C PHE A 152 -0.21 4.79 3.40
N LEU A 153 -0.35 3.94 2.38
CA LEU A 153 -0.58 4.38 1.00
C LEU A 153 -2.04 4.69 0.66
N SER A 154 -3.00 4.46 1.56
CA SER A 154 -4.43 4.70 1.31
C SER A 154 -4.75 6.14 0.89
N PRO A 155 -4.25 7.21 1.57
CA PRO A 155 -4.52 8.58 1.15
C PRO A 155 -3.98 8.86 -0.25
N TYR A 156 -2.78 8.37 -0.55
CA TYR A 156 -2.15 8.54 -1.85
C TYR A 156 -2.90 7.77 -2.95
N ARG A 157 -3.33 6.54 -2.68
CA ARG A 157 -4.13 5.71 -3.59
C ARG A 157 -5.49 6.34 -3.87
N MET A 158 -6.18 6.86 -2.86
CA MET A 158 -7.43 7.61 -2.99
C MET A 158 -7.25 8.87 -3.85
N LEU A 159 -6.16 9.61 -3.65
CA LEU A 159 -5.84 10.77 -4.48
C LEU A 159 -5.66 10.36 -5.95
N CYS A 160 -4.88 9.31 -6.20
CA CYS A 160 -4.53 8.90 -7.56
C CYS A 160 -5.70 8.29 -8.35
N LEU A 161 -6.55 7.50 -7.68
CA LEU A 161 -7.64 6.79 -8.34
C LEU A 161 -8.98 7.52 -8.28
N GLY A 162 -9.21 8.35 -7.25
CA GLY A 162 -10.49 9.00 -7.03
C GLY A 162 -10.50 10.50 -7.30
N VAL A 163 -9.41 11.22 -7.08
CA VAL A 163 -9.39 12.69 -7.30
C VAL A 163 -8.97 13.01 -8.74
N SER A 164 -7.75 12.63 -9.12
CA SER A 164 -7.25 12.81 -10.48
C SER A 164 -5.94 12.06 -10.69
N SER A 165 -5.88 11.27 -11.76
CA SER A 165 -4.63 10.62 -12.21
C SER A 165 -3.55 11.66 -12.53
N ASN A 166 -3.93 12.84 -13.04
CA ASN A 166 -2.99 13.92 -13.33
C ASN A 166 -2.53 14.64 -12.06
N ALA A 167 -3.40 14.78 -11.05
CA ALA A 167 -3.00 15.33 -9.75
C ALA A 167 -2.01 14.39 -9.03
N CYS A 168 -2.14 13.07 -9.22
CA CYS A 168 -1.17 12.09 -8.75
C CYS A 168 0.20 12.30 -9.41
N GLN A 169 0.24 12.48 -10.73
CA GLN A 169 1.47 12.76 -11.49
C GLN A 169 2.12 14.09 -11.06
N PHE A 170 1.33 15.11 -10.70
CA PHE A 170 1.87 16.37 -10.17
C PHE A 170 2.61 16.18 -8.84
N LEU A 171 2.16 15.23 -8.02
CA LEU A 171 2.85 14.85 -6.79
C LEU A 171 3.98 13.83 -7.01
N GLU A 172 4.21 13.37 -8.25
CA GLU A 172 5.20 12.33 -8.58
C GLU A 172 6.65 12.88 -8.58
N SER A 173 6.99 13.63 -7.54
CA SER A 173 8.39 13.94 -7.27
C SER A 173 9.09 12.68 -6.77
N ARG A 174 10.26 12.42 -7.34
CA ARG A 174 11.15 11.32 -7.00
C ARG A 174 12.45 11.89 -6.46
N ASP A 175 13.08 11.18 -5.53
CA ASP A 175 14.45 11.48 -5.14
C ASP A 175 15.45 11.05 -6.24
N GLU A 176 16.74 11.29 -6.01
CA GLU A 176 17.81 10.93 -6.94
C GLU A 176 17.87 9.41 -7.20
N GLU A 177 17.36 8.59 -6.27
CA GLU A 177 17.28 7.15 -6.40
C GLU A 177 16.03 6.70 -7.19
N GLY A 178 15.12 7.60 -7.53
CA GLY A 178 13.88 7.31 -8.26
C GLY A 178 12.71 6.89 -7.35
N ILE A 179 12.85 7.03 -6.03
CA ILE A 179 11.84 6.66 -5.03
C ILE A 179 10.84 7.80 -4.88
N HIS A 180 9.56 7.45 -4.88
CA HIS A 180 8.46 8.39 -4.77
C HIS A 180 8.47 9.11 -3.42
N PHE A 181 8.28 10.44 -3.41
CA PHE A 181 8.43 11.28 -2.21
C PHE A 181 7.58 10.81 -1.01
N TRP A 182 6.36 10.31 -1.24
CA TRP A 182 5.48 9.81 -0.18
C TRP A 182 6.12 8.65 0.60
N LEU A 183 6.84 7.78 -0.12
CA LEU A 183 7.57 6.68 0.47
C LEU A 183 8.84 7.17 1.18
N VAL A 184 9.52 8.17 0.62
CA VAL A 184 10.67 8.82 1.30
C VAL A 184 10.24 9.46 2.62
N ALA A 185 9.08 10.12 2.66
CA ALA A 185 8.52 10.69 3.88
C ALA A 185 8.20 9.60 4.92
N GLY A 186 7.58 8.49 4.48
CA GLY A 186 7.33 7.32 5.33
C GLY A 186 8.61 6.70 5.88
N ARG A 187 9.64 6.52 5.03
CA ARG A 187 10.97 6.02 5.41
C ARG A 187 11.61 6.90 6.49
N LYS A 188 11.64 8.23 6.29
CA LYS A 188 12.19 9.18 7.27
C LYS A 188 11.45 9.15 8.61
N LEU A 189 10.11 9.02 8.57
CA LEU A 189 9.31 8.88 9.80
C LEU A 189 9.65 7.57 10.54
N ALA A 190 9.79 6.46 9.80
CA ALA A 190 10.15 5.18 10.37
C ALA A 190 11.57 5.18 10.96
N GLU A 191 12.55 5.77 10.26
CA GLU A 191 13.92 5.97 10.75
C GLU A 191 13.94 6.81 12.03
N PHE A 192 13.19 7.92 12.05
CA PHE A 192 13.03 8.74 13.25
C PHE A 192 12.44 7.95 14.42
N ALA A 193 11.39 7.16 14.17
CA ALA A 193 10.74 6.31 15.17
C ALA A 193 11.69 5.22 15.69
N ASN A 194 12.50 4.64 14.80
CA ASN A 194 13.51 3.63 15.13
C ASN A 194 14.57 4.14 16.10
N GLY A 195 14.87 5.45 16.07
CA GLY A 195 15.77 6.10 17.02
C GLY A 195 15.17 6.38 18.40
N GLN A 196 13.88 6.07 18.63
CA GLN A 196 13.21 6.34 19.90
C GLN A 196 13.22 5.12 20.84
N GLY A 197 13.07 5.37 22.14
CA GLY A 197 12.83 4.29 23.11
C GLY A 197 11.50 3.57 22.84
N PHE A 198 11.43 2.29 23.20
CA PHE A 198 10.28 1.40 22.94
C PHE A 198 8.91 2.05 23.22
N LEU A 199 8.73 2.66 24.41
CA LEU A 199 7.45 3.28 24.78
C LEU A 199 7.09 4.47 23.90
N VAL A 200 8.05 5.33 23.57
CA VAL A 200 7.83 6.49 22.68
C VAL A 200 7.51 6.01 21.28
N GLN A 201 8.31 5.07 20.77
CA GLN A 201 8.13 4.49 19.44
C GLN A 201 6.74 3.86 19.29
N VAL A 202 6.30 3.03 20.25
CA VAL A 202 5.02 2.31 20.14
C VAL A 202 3.84 3.21 20.48
N LEU A 203 3.86 3.88 21.64
CA LEU A 203 2.69 4.59 22.17
C LEU A 203 2.49 5.98 21.56
N LEU A 204 3.57 6.72 21.32
CA LEU A 204 3.48 8.12 20.89
C LEU A 204 3.61 8.29 19.38
N ILE A 205 4.23 7.33 18.69
CA ILE A 205 4.42 7.39 17.23
C ILE A 205 3.61 6.30 16.54
N GLY A 206 3.88 5.02 16.86
CA GLY A 206 3.32 3.85 16.18
C GLY A 206 1.79 3.82 16.22
N ILE A 207 1.19 3.81 17.43
CA ILE A 207 -0.26 3.74 17.60
C ILE A 207 -0.98 4.94 16.93
N PRO A 208 -0.58 6.21 17.15
CA PRO A 208 -1.24 7.34 16.49
C PRO A 208 -1.15 7.29 14.96
N VAL A 209 0.05 7.02 14.41
CA VAL A 209 0.26 6.86 12.97
C VAL A 209 -0.62 5.75 12.41
N PHE A 210 -0.64 4.62 13.11
CA PHE A 210 -1.45 3.47 12.75
C PHE A 210 -2.94 3.81 12.73
N LEU A 211 -3.49 4.43 13.79
CA LEU A 211 -4.91 4.77 13.87
C LEU A 211 -5.35 5.74 12.76
N VAL A 212 -4.50 6.72 12.43
CA VAL A 212 -4.79 7.68 11.35
C VAL A 212 -4.91 6.94 10.01
N PHE A 213 -3.92 6.13 9.64
CA PHE A 213 -3.94 5.44 8.35
C PHE A 213 -4.93 4.27 8.31
N ALA A 214 -5.21 3.64 9.44
CA ALA A 214 -6.29 2.67 9.60
C ALA A 214 -7.65 3.31 9.33
N LEU A 215 -7.89 4.50 9.88
CA LEU A 215 -9.14 5.23 9.63
C LEU A 215 -9.28 5.61 8.16
N VAL A 216 -8.21 6.08 7.51
CA VAL A 216 -8.25 6.40 6.07
C VAL A 216 -8.52 5.14 5.24
N ASN A 217 -7.84 4.03 5.53
CA ASN A 217 -8.10 2.77 4.83
C ASN A 217 -9.54 2.26 5.08
N LEU A 218 -10.06 2.41 6.30
CA LEU A 218 -11.44 2.07 6.62
C LEU A 218 -12.42 2.89 5.79
N LEU A 219 -12.21 4.20 5.66
CA LEU A 219 -13.01 5.06 4.79
C LEU A 219 -12.88 4.64 3.32
N GLU A 220 -11.68 4.33 2.86
CA GLU A 220 -11.44 3.82 1.51
C GLU A 220 -12.31 2.59 1.22
N VAL A 221 -12.31 1.59 2.12
CA VAL A 221 -13.05 0.34 1.93
C VAL A 221 -14.57 0.56 2.07
N LEU A 222 -15.01 1.27 3.11
CA LEU A 222 -16.45 1.47 3.39
C LEU A 222 -17.14 2.31 2.30
N LEU A 223 -16.42 3.23 1.66
CA LEU A 223 -16.97 4.13 0.67
C LEU A 223 -16.78 3.63 -0.77
N GLY A 224 -16.59 2.31 -0.95
CA GLY A 224 -16.60 1.66 -2.27
C GLY A 224 -15.24 1.64 -2.98
N GLY A 225 -14.15 1.79 -2.23
CA GLY A 225 -12.78 1.74 -2.75
C GLY A 225 -12.17 3.13 -3.03
N PRO A 226 -10.90 3.17 -3.43
CA PRO A 226 -10.13 4.42 -3.55
C PRO A 226 -10.63 5.37 -4.63
N ALA A 227 -11.34 4.86 -5.65
CA ALA A 227 -11.93 5.67 -6.69
C ALA A 227 -13.19 6.43 -6.23
N LEU A 228 -14.00 5.83 -5.36
CA LEU A 228 -15.29 6.39 -4.94
C LEU A 228 -15.19 7.17 -3.62
N ALA A 229 -14.31 6.75 -2.72
CA ALA A 229 -14.21 7.31 -1.37
C ALA A 229 -14.02 8.85 -1.34
N PRO A 230 -13.16 9.48 -2.16
CA PRO A 230 -13.01 10.93 -2.16
C PRO A 230 -14.31 11.67 -2.52
N PHE A 231 -15.07 11.16 -3.51
CA PHE A 231 -16.32 11.76 -3.94
C PHE A 231 -17.40 11.65 -2.85
N VAL A 232 -17.50 10.51 -2.18
CA VAL A 232 -18.47 10.32 -1.10
C VAL A 232 -18.14 11.22 0.10
N CYS A 233 -16.86 11.34 0.48
CA CYS A 233 -16.41 12.31 1.49
C CYS A 233 -16.75 13.76 1.10
N PHE A 234 -16.54 14.13 -0.16
CA PHE A 234 -16.88 15.47 -0.63
C PHE A 234 -18.40 15.72 -0.62
N ALA A 235 -19.20 14.76 -1.10
CA ALA A 235 -20.66 14.89 -1.14
C ALA A 235 -21.26 15.01 0.27
N THR A 236 -20.79 14.19 1.22
CA THR A 236 -21.25 14.21 2.62
C THR A 236 -20.88 15.50 3.34
N THR A 237 -19.68 16.06 3.11
CA THR A 237 -19.26 17.34 3.69
C THR A 237 -20.05 18.52 3.13
N VAL A 238 -20.26 18.57 1.81
CA VAL A 238 -21.10 19.61 1.16
C VAL A 238 -22.55 19.53 1.64
N PHE A 239 -23.13 18.33 1.67
CA PHE A 239 -24.51 18.13 2.12
C PHE A 239 -24.69 18.45 3.60
N GLY A 240 -23.77 18.01 4.46
CA GLY A 240 -23.77 18.35 5.88
C GLY A 240 -23.65 19.86 6.11
N GLY A 241 -22.76 20.54 5.39
CA GLY A 241 -22.63 22.00 5.42
C GLY A 241 -23.90 22.72 4.98
N TRP A 242 -24.57 22.22 3.93
CA TRP A 242 -25.86 22.74 3.48
C TRP A 242 -26.95 22.58 4.55
N ILE A 243 -27.04 21.41 5.21
CA ILE A 243 -27.98 21.18 6.32
C ILE A 243 -27.74 22.17 7.46
N VAL A 244 -26.49 22.31 7.92
CA VAL A 244 -26.13 23.21 9.02
C VAL A 244 -26.49 24.66 8.69
N ASN A 245 -26.13 25.12 7.49
CA ASN A 245 -26.48 26.47 7.02
C ASN A 245 -28.01 26.67 6.94
N ASN A 246 -28.77 25.69 6.47
CA ASN A 246 -30.23 25.78 6.41
C ASN A 246 -30.86 25.82 7.82
N LEU A 247 -30.36 25.03 8.77
CA LEU A 247 -30.78 25.06 10.17
C LEU A 247 -30.48 26.42 10.82
N GLN A 248 -29.30 26.98 10.57
CA GLN A 248 -28.92 28.32 11.04
C GLN A 248 -29.84 29.42 10.45
N ARG A 249 -30.12 29.38 9.15
CA ARG A 249 -31.06 30.32 8.51
C ARG A 249 -32.47 30.22 9.08
N ARG A 250 -32.95 29.00 9.36
CA ARG A 250 -34.26 28.78 10.00
C ARG A 250 -34.28 29.35 11.42
N ARG A 251 -33.20 29.18 12.18
CA ARG A 251 -33.06 29.75 13.52
C ARG A 251 -33.10 31.28 13.50
N MET A 252 -32.28 31.92 12.66
CA MET A 252 -32.29 33.39 12.52
C MET A 252 -33.66 33.95 12.08
N ARG A 253 -34.38 33.24 11.19
CA ARG A 253 -35.76 33.63 10.81
C ARG A 253 -36.74 33.54 11.98
N ARG A 254 -36.58 32.57 12.89
CA ARG A 254 -37.41 32.46 14.09
C ARG A 254 -37.10 33.60 15.06
N GLU A 255 -35.82 33.84 15.34
CA GLU A 255 -35.37 34.94 16.22
C GLU A 255 -35.88 36.29 15.70
N ASN A 256 -35.68 36.62 14.42
CA ASN A 256 -36.20 37.87 13.84
C ASN A 256 -37.73 38.01 13.89
N ASN A 257 -38.47 36.91 13.74
CA ASN A 257 -39.93 36.93 13.84
C ASN A 257 -40.42 37.10 15.28
N GLU A 258 -39.65 36.64 16.27
CA GLU A 258 -39.93 36.89 17.69
C GLU A 258 -39.65 38.36 18.05
N THR A 259 -38.54 38.93 17.58
CA THR A 259 -38.24 40.36 17.81
C THR A 259 -39.33 41.25 17.22
N LYS A 260 -39.79 40.97 15.99
CA LYS A 260 -40.89 41.72 15.34
C LYS A 260 -42.25 41.59 16.02
N LYS A 261 -42.46 40.60 16.90
CA LYS A 261 -43.70 40.46 17.68
C LYS A 261 -43.67 41.26 18.99
N LEU A 262 -42.47 41.70 19.41
CA LEU A 262 -42.25 42.46 20.64
C LEU A 262 -42.21 43.98 20.41
N GLU A 263 -42.13 44.41 19.14
CA GLU A 263 -42.29 45.80 18.67
C GLU A 263 -43.75 46.08 18.28
#